data_AF-A0A352XCB7-F1
#
_entry.id   AF-A0A352XCB7-F1
#
_cell.length_a   1.000
_cell.length_b   1.000
_cell.length_c   1.000
_cell.angle_alpha   90.00
_cell.angle_beta   90.00
_cell.angle_gamma   90.00
#
_symmetry.space_group_name_H-M   'P 1'
#
loop_
_entity.id
_entity.type
_entity.pdbx_description
1 polymer ?
#
loop_
_entity_poly.entity_id
_entity_poly.type
_entity_poly.pdbx_seq_one_letter_code
_entity_poly.pdbx_strand_id
1 'polypeptide(L)'
;MSNYVFLIDSHKTPLNPVHPAQARKLLESGKAAVFRRYPFTLILKRVVENPLIHPLTLKIDPGSKVTGIALVTDRNEAIWAMELEHRGEAIKSALLQRRIVRRGRRNRKTRYRQARFLNRKRPNGWLAPSLQHRILTTSTWVKRIQKFAPVGAIAQELVKFDTQALQNPEIQGTEYQQGTLFGYECREYLLAKWQRKCAYCGVKDVPLEIEHIQPKSRGGSHRISNLSLACHQCNQQKGDQDIKDFLKNKPQVLNRILSQAKTPLKDAAAVNSTRWGLFNVLKSFGLPLTTGTGG
;
A
#
# COMPACT_ATOMS: atom_id res chain seq x y z
N MET A 1 -17.58 2.70 19.39
CA MET A 1 -18.39 3.80 18.82
C MET A 1 -19.40 3.20 17.84
N SER A 2 -20.69 3.57 17.93
CA SER A 2 -21.68 3.11 16.96
C SER A 2 -21.71 4.07 15.78
N ASN A 3 -21.62 3.53 14.56
CA ASN A 3 -21.65 4.35 13.35
C ASN A 3 -23.03 4.99 13.18
N TYR A 4 -23.05 6.32 13.03
CA TYR A 4 -24.25 7.06 12.66
C TYR A 4 -24.72 6.60 11.28
N VAL A 5 -26.03 6.67 11.09
CA VAL A 5 -26.71 6.24 9.87
C VAL A 5 -26.89 7.43 8.95
N PHE A 6 -26.49 7.29 7.69
CA PHE A 6 -26.69 8.32 6.69
C PHE A 6 -28.17 8.50 6.39
N LEU A 7 -28.59 9.75 6.20
CA LEU A 7 -29.98 10.10 5.96
C LEU A 7 -30.07 11.01 4.75
N ILE A 8 -30.98 10.68 3.83
CA ILE A 8 -31.32 11.52 2.67
C ILE A 8 -32.83 11.78 2.64
N ASP A 9 -33.25 12.87 2.02
CA ASP A 9 -34.67 13.15 1.78
C ASP A 9 -35.21 12.41 0.54
N SER A 10 -36.50 12.59 0.22
CA SER A 10 -37.10 11.99 -0.97
C SER A 10 -36.53 12.49 -2.32
N HIS A 11 -35.90 13.68 -2.33
CA HIS A 11 -35.15 14.22 -3.48
C HIS A 11 -33.70 13.73 -3.54
N LYS A 12 -33.28 12.89 -2.59
CA LYS A 12 -31.92 12.37 -2.43
C LYS A 12 -30.91 13.46 -2.04
N THR A 13 -31.37 14.53 -1.41
CA THR A 13 -30.54 15.55 -0.77
C THR A 13 -29.97 14.99 0.52
N PRO A 14 -28.64 15.09 0.75
CA PRO A 14 -28.02 14.62 1.98
C PRO A 14 -28.43 15.46 3.20
N LEU A 15 -28.80 14.78 4.29
CA LEU A 15 -29.11 15.37 5.59
C LEU A 15 -28.02 14.99 6.62
N ASN A 16 -28.10 15.56 7.82
CA ASN A 16 -27.20 15.18 8.91
C ASN A 16 -27.37 13.69 9.25
N PRO A 17 -26.27 12.92 9.38
CA PRO A 17 -26.35 11.55 9.86
C PRO A 17 -26.99 11.48 11.25
N VAL A 18 -27.75 10.42 11.52
CA VAL A 18 -28.50 10.26 12.77
C VAL A 18 -27.99 9.08 13.59
N HIS A 19 -28.12 9.16 14.91
CA HIS A 19 -27.75 8.07 15.79
C HIS A 19 -28.59 6.81 15.47
N PRO A 20 -28.02 5.58 15.56
CA PRO A 20 -28.74 4.35 15.22
C PRO A 20 -30.07 4.13 15.95
N ALA A 21 -30.22 4.68 17.16
CA ALA A 21 -31.49 4.66 17.89
C ALA A 21 -32.58 5.49 17.18
N GLN A 22 -32.24 6.66 16.65
CA GLN A 22 -33.16 7.49 15.88
C GLN A 22 -33.46 6.86 14.51
N ALA A 23 -32.46 6.26 13.86
CA ALA A 23 -32.64 5.52 12.63
C ALA A 23 -33.66 4.38 12.78
N ARG A 24 -33.59 3.62 13.88
CA ARG A 24 -34.58 2.57 14.22
C ARG A 24 -35.98 3.14 14.40
N LYS A 25 -36.14 4.21 15.20
CA LYS A 25 -37.44 4.88 15.38
C LYS A 25 -38.06 5.34 14.05
N LEU A 26 -37.24 5.85 13.12
CA LEU A 26 -37.71 6.28 11.80
C LEU A 26 -38.21 5.11 10.94
N LEU A 27 -37.57 3.94 11.06
CA LEU A 27 -38.00 2.71 10.37
C LEU A 27 -39.27 2.13 10.99
N GLU A 28 -39.31 1.99 12.32
CA GLU A 28 -40.45 1.45 13.07
C GLU A 28 -41.71 2.30 12.87
N SER A 29 -41.57 3.62 12.84
CA SER A 29 -42.67 4.55 12.55
C SER A 29 -43.03 4.66 11.05
N GLY A 30 -42.36 3.92 10.17
CA GLY A 30 -42.62 3.92 8.74
C GLY A 30 -42.29 5.24 8.02
N LYS A 31 -41.59 6.17 8.68
CA LYS A 31 -41.23 7.50 8.13
C LYS A 31 -40.03 7.46 7.17
N ALA A 32 -39.20 6.43 7.29
CA ALA A 32 -38.05 6.20 6.42
C ALA A 32 -38.06 4.77 5.83
N ALA A 33 -37.29 4.55 4.78
CA ALA A 33 -37.01 3.25 4.20
C ALA A 33 -35.49 3.05 4.03
N VAL A 34 -35.05 1.79 3.96
CA VAL A 34 -33.65 1.48 3.66
C VAL A 34 -33.37 1.80 2.19
N PHE A 35 -32.52 2.78 1.94
CA PHE A 35 -32.08 3.15 0.59
C PHE A 35 -30.90 2.30 0.15
N ARG A 36 -29.94 2.08 1.05
CA ARG A 36 -28.70 1.35 0.77
C ARG A 36 -28.15 0.68 2.02
N ARG A 37 -27.52 -0.48 1.85
CA ARG A 37 -26.85 -1.19 2.95
C ARG A 37 -25.41 -0.73 3.21
N TYR A 38 -24.68 -0.30 2.17
CA TYR A 38 -23.26 0.11 2.29
C TYR A 38 -22.91 1.37 1.46
N PRO A 39 -22.59 2.50 2.12
CA PRO A 39 -22.82 2.73 3.55
C PRO A 39 -24.31 2.59 3.89
N PHE A 40 -24.63 2.30 5.16
CA PHE A 40 -26.02 2.14 5.57
C PHE A 40 -26.73 3.50 5.52
N THR A 41 -27.70 3.62 4.63
CA THR A 41 -28.36 4.88 4.31
C THR A 41 -29.87 4.69 4.31
N LEU A 42 -30.56 5.59 5.00
CA LEU A 42 -32.01 5.69 4.99
C LEU A 42 -32.46 6.84 4.09
N ILE A 43 -33.61 6.65 3.45
CA ILE A 43 -34.33 7.69 2.72
C ILE A 43 -35.62 8.03 3.46
N LEU A 44 -35.86 9.31 3.70
CA LEU A 44 -37.12 9.80 4.25
C LEU A 44 -38.21 9.76 3.16
N LYS A 45 -39.45 9.45 3.55
CA LYS A 45 -40.60 9.48 2.63
C LYS A 45 -41.14 10.89 2.36
N ARG A 46 -40.46 11.92 2.84
CA ARG A 46 -40.82 13.32 2.68
C ARG A 46 -39.59 14.15 2.30
N VAL A 47 -39.87 15.29 1.69
CA VAL A 47 -38.89 16.36 1.52
C VAL A 47 -38.72 17.07 2.86
N VAL A 48 -37.51 17.48 3.17
CA VAL A 48 -37.24 18.36 4.31
C VAL A 48 -36.92 19.73 3.74
N GLU A 49 -37.83 20.67 3.93
CA GLU A 49 -37.63 22.06 3.52
C GLU A 49 -36.66 22.75 4.49
N ASN A 50 -35.70 23.51 3.95
CA ASN A 50 -34.69 24.28 4.69
C ASN A 50 -34.03 23.50 5.85
N PRO A 51 -33.39 22.34 5.57
CA PRO A 51 -32.74 21.56 6.62
C PRO A 51 -31.58 22.34 7.22
N LEU A 52 -31.50 22.40 8.55
CA LEU A 52 -30.31 22.89 9.25
C LEU A 52 -29.19 21.85 9.07
N ILE A 53 -28.29 22.10 8.13
CA ILE A 53 -27.16 21.21 7.82
C ILE A 53 -25.93 21.62 8.62
N HIS A 54 -25.29 20.65 9.27
CA HIS A 54 -24.00 20.82 9.94
C HIS A 54 -22.90 20.21 9.06
N PRO A 55 -22.01 21.03 8.46
CA PRO A 55 -20.94 20.53 7.62
C PRO A 55 -20.01 19.58 8.38
N LEU A 56 -19.71 18.44 7.77
CA LEU A 56 -18.84 17.41 8.32
C LEU A 56 -17.44 17.48 7.70
N THR A 57 -16.43 17.14 8.50
CA THR A 57 -15.06 16.97 8.01
C THR A 57 -14.79 15.50 7.76
N LEU A 58 -14.36 15.16 6.54
CA LEU A 58 -13.94 13.81 6.17
C LEU A 58 -12.44 13.65 6.43
N LYS A 59 -12.07 12.92 7.47
CA LYS A 59 -10.67 12.58 7.79
C LYS A 59 -10.25 11.30 7.09
N ILE A 60 -9.07 11.32 6.45
CA ILE A 60 -8.52 10.20 5.68
C ILE A 60 -7.10 9.92 6.18
N ASP A 61 -6.89 8.70 6.67
CA ASP A 61 -5.59 8.17 7.08
C ASP A 61 -5.12 7.08 6.10
N PRO A 62 -4.20 7.40 5.19
CA PRO A 62 -3.73 6.46 4.17
C PRO A 62 -2.64 5.51 4.69
N GLY A 63 -3.04 4.29 5.06
CA GLY A 63 -2.12 3.20 5.32
C GLY A 63 -1.74 2.35 4.09
N SER A 64 -0.81 1.41 4.29
CA SER A 64 -0.31 0.53 3.23
C SER A 64 -1.31 -0.56 2.84
N LYS A 65 -1.98 -1.17 3.82
CA LYS A 65 -2.96 -2.26 3.61
C LYS A 65 -4.39 -1.76 3.72
N VAL A 66 -4.61 -0.79 4.61
CA VAL A 66 -5.92 -0.25 4.94
C VAL A 66 -5.84 1.27 4.89
N THR A 67 -6.89 1.94 4.44
CA THR A 67 -7.07 3.38 4.64
C THR A 67 -8.20 3.61 5.63
N GLY A 68 -7.92 4.30 6.72
CA GLY A 68 -8.93 4.77 7.66
C GLY A 68 -9.70 5.95 7.06
N ILE A 69 -11.02 5.93 7.17
CA ILE A 69 -11.88 7.04 6.75
C ILE A 69 -12.85 7.32 7.89
N ALA A 70 -12.92 8.58 8.34
CA ALA A 70 -13.83 8.99 9.40
C ALA A 70 -14.57 10.28 9.03
N LEU A 71 -15.83 10.37 9.43
CA LEU A 71 -16.61 11.61 9.44
C LEU A 71 -16.63 12.18 10.84
N VAL A 72 -16.30 13.47 10.92
CA VAL A 72 -16.12 14.18 12.18
C VAL A 72 -16.94 15.47 12.15
N THR A 73 -17.56 15.81 13.27
CA THR A 73 -18.28 17.07 13.48
C THR A 73 -17.30 18.24 13.68
N ASP A 74 -17.83 19.46 13.73
CA ASP A 74 -17.12 20.68 14.11
C ASP A 74 -16.48 20.59 15.52
N ARG A 75 -17.10 19.85 16.43
CA ARG A 75 -16.59 19.56 17.79
C ARG A 75 -15.50 18.48 17.84
N ASN A 76 -15.01 18.05 16.68
CA ASN A 76 -14.01 16.99 16.54
C ASN A 76 -14.49 15.61 17.03
N GLU A 77 -15.81 15.39 17.11
CA GLU A 77 -16.39 14.10 17.47
C GLU A 77 -16.57 13.22 16.23
N ALA A 78 -16.00 12.01 16.24
CA ALA A 78 -16.23 11.06 15.16
C ALA A 78 -17.67 10.53 15.23
N ILE A 79 -18.40 10.55 14.12
CA ILE A 79 -19.78 10.03 14.06
C ILE A 79 -19.87 8.79 13.18
N TRP A 80 -18.90 8.59 12.30
CA TRP A 80 -18.85 7.43 11.44
C TRP A 80 -17.40 7.14 11.07
N ALA A 81 -17.01 5.87 11.08
CA ALA A 81 -15.70 5.43 10.63
C ALA A 81 -15.79 4.13 9.83
N MET A 82 -14.84 3.97 8.90
CA MET A 82 -14.62 2.73 8.17
C MET A 82 -13.14 2.48 7.93
N GLU A 83 -12.82 1.20 7.77
CA GLU A 83 -11.55 0.73 7.26
C GLU A 83 -11.71 0.26 5.81
N LEU A 84 -10.97 0.89 4.91
CA LEU A 84 -10.94 0.53 3.51
C LEU A 84 -9.76 -0.41 3.22
N GLU A 85 -10.03 -1.70 3.10
CA GLU A 85 -9.02 -2.69 2.73
C GLU A 85 -8.61 -2.58 1.25
N HIS A 86 -7.29 -2.52 1.01
CA HIS A 86 -6.72 -2.44 -0.34
C HIS A 86 -6.39 -3.81 -0.91
N ARG A 87 -6.75 -4.02 -2.18
CA ARG A 87 -6.42 -5.27 -2.91
C ARG A 87 -5.07 -5.23 -3.62
N GLY A 88 -4.16 -4.37 -3.16
CA GLY A 88 -2.88 -4.09 -3.82
C GLY A 88 -2.02 -5.33 -4.03
N GLU A 89 -1.91 -6.19 -3.01
CA GLU A 89 -1.11 -7.43 -3.11
C GLU A 89 -1.76 -8.44 -4.07
N ALA A 90 -3.08 -8.63 -4.02
CA ALA A 90 -3.79 -9.50 -4.96
C ALA A 90 -3.62 -9.04 -6.42
N ILE A 91 -3.72 -7.73 -6.68
CA ILE A 91 -3.50 -7.14 -8.01
C ILE A 91 -2.06 -7.41 -8.49
N LYS A 92 -1.08 -7.20 -7.62
CA LYS A 92 0.33 -7.47 -7.90
C LYS A 92 0.56 -8.95 -8.21
N SER A 93 0.02 -9.86 -7.41
CA SER A 93 0.12 -11.32 -7.63
C SER A 93 -0.49 -11.72 -8.97
N ALA A 94 -1.68 -11.22 -9.31
CA ALA A 94 -2.30 -11.47 -10.60
C ALA A 94 -1.49 -10.90 -11.79
N LEU A 95 -0.84 -9.75 -11.62
CA LEU A 95 0.07 -9.19 -12.63
C LEU A 95 1.33 -10.05 -12.82
N LEU A 96 1.91 -10.56 -11.73
CA LEU A 96 3.07 -11.45 -11.75
C LEU A 96 2.74 -12.79 -12.42
N GLN A 97 1.61 -13.41 -12.07
CA GLN A 97 1.12 -14.63 -12.70
C GLN A 97 0.95 -14.45 -14.22
N ARG A 98 0.24 -13.40 -14.65
CA ARG A 98 0.09 -13.07 -16.08
C ARG A 98 1.43 -12.83 -16.77
N ARG A 99 2.40 -12.22 -16.09
CA ARG A 99 3.75 -12.02 -16.62
C ARG A 99 4.47 -13.36 -16.84
N ILE A 100 4.38 -14.29 -15.88
CA ILE A 100 5.00 -15.62 -15.96
C ILE A 100 4.44 -16.41 -17.14
N VAL A 101 3.10 -16.48 -17.26
CA VAL A 101 2.44 -17.18 -18.37
C VAL A 101 2.88 -16.62 -19.73
N ARG A 102 2.90 -15.28 -19.87
CA ARG A 102 3.37 -14.63 -21.11
C ARG A 102 4.84 -14.94 -21.41
N ARG A 103 5.70 -14.99 -20.38
CA ARG A 103 7.12 -15.33 -20.53
C ARG A 103 7.28 -16.78 -20.97
N GLY A 104 6.59 -17.72 -20.33
CA GLY A 104 6.61 -19.13 -20.69
C GLY A 104 6.10 -19.38 -22.11
N ARG A 105 5.02 -18.69 -22.54
CA ARG A 105 4.55 -18.75 -23.93
C ARG A 105 5.61 -18.25 -24.91
N ARG A 106 6.26 -17.11 -24.63
CA ARG A 106 7.30 -16.57 -25.52
C ARG A 106 8.50 -17.50 -25.64
N ASN A 107 8.96 -18.08 -24.53
CA ASN A 107 10.08 -19.02 -24.55
C ASN A 107 9.75 -20.23 -25.44
N ARG A 108 8.56 -20.82 -25.29
CA ARG A 108 8.14 -22.00 -26.04
C ARG A 108 7.77 -21.74 -27.51
N LYS A 109 7.19 -20.58 -27.83
CA LYS A 109 6.54 -20.31 -29.13
C LYS A 109 7.16 -19.19 -29.95
N THR A 110 8.11 -18.41 -29.41
CA THR A 110 8.68 -17.25 -30.11
C THR A 110 10.18 -17.13 -29.87
N ARG A 111 10.96 -18.12 -30.33
CA ARG A 111 12.41 -18.28 -30.10
C ARG A 111 13.24 -17.04 -30.49
N TYR A 112 12.85 -16.34 -31.56
CA TYR A 112 13.60 -15.20 -32.11
C TYR A 112 12.91 -13.83 -31.90
N ARG A 113 11.86 -13.75 -31.08
CA ARG A 113 11.14 -12.49 -30.89
C ARG A 113 11.90 -11.57 -29.95
N GLN A 114 12.52 -10.53 -30.51
CA GLN A 114 13.20 -9.49 -29.75
C GLN A 114 12.28 -8.80 -28.72
N ALA A 115 12.87 -8.42 -27.59
CA ALA A 115 12.17 -7.71 -26.53
C ALA A 115 11.96 -6.24 -26.90
N ARG A 116 10.71 -5.83 -27.07
CA ARG A 116 10.34 -4.44 -27.38
C ARG A 116 10.21 -3.60 -26.10
N PHE A 117 11.34 -3.19 -25.52
CA PHE A 117 11.34 -2.35 -24.30
C PHE A 117 10.81 -0.95 -24.57
N LEU A 118 11.16 -0.36 -25.71
CA LEU A 118 10.76 0.99 -26.13
C LEU A 118 9.24 1.15 -26.33
N ASN A 119 8.52 0.06 -26.56
CA ASN A 119 7.06 0.08 -26.70
C ASN A 119 6.33 0.23 -25.34
N ARG A 120 7.05 0.18 -24.22
CA ARG A 120 6.47 0.30 -22.88
C ARG A 120 6.53 1.75 -22.43
N LYS A 121 5.70 2.61 -23.02
CA LYS A 121 5.56 4.00 -22.56
C LYS A 121 4.74 4.05 -21.28
N ARG A 122 5.20 4.85 -20.31
CA ARG A 122 4.46 5.20 -19.09
C ARG A 122 4.23 6.71 -19.12
N PRO A 123 3.01 7.19 -18.87
CA PRO A 123 2.76 8.62 -18.78
C PRO A 123 3.47 9.24 -17.56
N ASN A 124 3.64 10.56 -17.58
CA ASN A 124 4.10 11.28 -16.38
C ASN A 124 3.12 11.07 -15.23
N GLY A 125 3.65 10.87 -14.03
CA GLY A 125 2.85 10.54 -12.85
C GLY A 125 2.29 9.11 -12.81
N TRP A 126 2.75 8.22 -13.70
CA TRP A 126 2.29 6.83 -13.72
C TRP A 126 2.59 6.12 -12.39
N LEU A 127 1.53 5.56 -11.79
CA LEU A 127 1.64 4.65 -10.66
C LEU A 127 1.39 3.22 -11.11
N ALA A 128 2.06 2.28 -10.43
CA ALA A 128 1.78 0.87 -10.64
C ALA A 128 0.30 0.56 -10.33
N PRO A 129 -0.36 -0.37 -11.04
CA PRO A 129 -1.79 -0.63 -10.85
C PRO A 129 -2.19 -0.95 -9.40
N SER A 130 -1.32 -1.62 -8.65
CA SER A 130 -1.54 -1.92 -7.22
C SER A 130 -1.53 -0.67 -6.33
N LEU A 131 -0.74 0.35 -6.68
CA LEU A 131 -0.68 1.64 -5.97
C LEU A 131 -1.82 2.55 -6.43
N GLN A 132 -2.06 2.63 -7.74
CA GLN A 132 -3.17 3.39 -8.32
C GLN A 132 -4.52 2.94 -7.77
N HIS A 133 -4.70 1.62 -7.56
CA HIS A 133 -5.90 1.07 -6.95
C HIS A 133 -6.24 1.75 -5.62
N ARG A 134 -5.24 2.01 -4.76
CA ARG A 134 -5.46 2.64 -3.45
C ARG A 134 -6.05 4.04 -3.57
N ILE A 135 -5.50 4.82 -4.50
CA ILE A 135 -5.99 6.18 -4.77
C ILE A 135 -7.42 6.13 -5.33
N LEU A 136 -7.66 5.24 -6.30
CA LEU A 136 -8.96 5.12 -6.95
C LEU A 136 -10.06 4.64 -5.99
N THR A 137 -9.78 3.64 -5.14
CA THR A 137 -10.75 3.13 -4.16
C THR A 137 -11.07 4.19 -3.12
N THR A 138 -10.06 4.88 -2.56
CA THR A 138 -10.29 5.99 -1.63
C THR A 138 -11.13 7.08 -2.28
N SER A 139 -10.79 7.51 -3.50
CA SER A 139 -11.59 8.52 -4.23
C SER A 139 -13.03 8.09 -4.48
N THR A 140 -13.26 6.80 -4.75
CA THR A 140 -14.60 6.24 -4.95
C THR A 140 -15.42 6.31 -3.66
N TRP A 141 -14.80 6.06 -2.51
CA TRP A 141 -15.44 6.17 -1.21
C TRP A 141 -15.71 7.61 -0.81
N VAL A 142 -14.78 8.55 -1.07
CA VAL A 142 -15.02 9.98 -0.87
C VAL A 142 -16.24 10.44 -1.68
N LYS A 143 -16.29 10.14 -2.99
CA LYS A 143 -17.45 10.41 -3.86
C LYS A 143 -18.73 9.80 -3.32
N ARG A 144 -18.65 8.59 -2.75
CA ARG A 144 -19.81 7.88 -2.21
C ARG A 144 -20.33 8.54 -0.92
N ILE A 145 -19.44 8.93 -0.02
CA ILE A 145 -19.81 9.57 1.24
C ILE A 145 -20.39 10.96 0.99
N GLN A 146 -19.80 11.76 0.09
CA GLN A 146 -20.34 13.07 -0.31
C GLN A 146 -21.77 13.01 -0.86
N LYS A 147 -22.20 11.88 -1.42
CA LYS A 147 -23.59 11.70 -1.88
C LYS A 147 -24.60 11.53 -0.75
N PHE A 148 -24.15 11.15 0.45
CA PHE A 148 -25.03 10.75 1.54
C PHE A 148 -24.81 11.54 2.84
N ALA A 149 -23.78 12.38 2.89
CA ALA A 149 -23.48 13.26 4.01
C ALA A 149 -23.06 14.64 3.51
N PRO A 150 -23.38 15.70 4.27
CA PRO A 150 -22.97 17.07 3.98
C PRO A 150 -21.50 17.28 4.34
N VAL A 151 -20.59 16.81 3.48
CA VAL A 151 -19.14 16.97 3.68
C VAL A 151 -18.72 18.38 3.27
N GLY A 152 -18.28 19.18 4.24
CA GLY A 152 -17.81 20.55 4.03
C GLY A 152 -16.30 20.68 3.83
N ALA A 153 -15.51 19.73 4.36
CA ALA A 153 -14.06 19.74 4.26
C ALA A 153 -13.47 18.33 4.25
N ILE A 154 -12.25 18.20 3.74
CA ILE A 154 -11.47 16.97 3.77
C ILE A 154 -10.18 17.25 4.56
N ALA A 155 -9.81 16.34 5.45
CA ALA A 155 -8.51 16.34 6.11
C ALA A 155 -7.78 15.05 5.74
N GLN A 156 -6.53 15.16 5.32
CA GLN A 156 -5.70 13.99 5.00
C GLN A 156 -4.42 14.00 5.83
N GLU A 157 -4.06 12.86 6.39
CA GLU A 157 -2.70 12.67 6.90
C GLU A 157 -1.71 12.51 5.73
N LEU A 158 -0.73 13.40 5.66
CA LEU A 158 0.35 13.36 4.66
C LEU A 158 1.57 12.63 5.23
N VAL A 159 1.40 11.32 5.48
CA VAL A 159 2.46 10.45 5.99
C VAL A 159 3.69 10.46 5.07
N LYS A 160 4.86 10.72 5.66
CA LYS A 160 6.17 10.61 5.00
C LYS A 160 7.06 9.73 5.88
N PHE A 161 7.39 8.55 5.39
CA PHE A 161 8.36 7.69 6.04
C PHE A 161 9.76 8.00 5.52
N ASP A 162 10.68 8.40 6.41
CA ASP A 162 12.09 8.40 6.07
C ASP A 162 12.64 6.97 6.16
N THR A 163 12.77 6.31 5.01
CA THR A 163 13.21 4.92 4.98
C THR A 163 14.69 4.73 5.33
N GLN A 164 15.51 5.78 5.25
CA GLN A 164 16.91 5.70 5.66
C GLN A 164 17.01 5.82 7.18
N ALA A 165 16.37 6.83 7.76
CA ALA A 165 16.32 7.01 9.22
C ALA A 165 15.66 5.81 9.92
N LEU A 166 14.61 5.21 9.33
CA LEU A 166 14.00 3.98 9.86
C LEU A 166 14.95 2.78 9.91
N GLN A 167 15.99 2.74 9.05
CA GLN A 167 16.97 1.66 9.00
C GLN A 167 18.28 1.98 9.72
N ASN A 168 18.56 3.27 9.93
CA ASN A 168 19.69 3.80 10.69
C ASN A 168 19.23 5.11 11.36
N PRO A 169 18.76 5.06 12.62
CA PRO A 169 18.22 6.25 13.31
C PRO A 169 19.24 7.37 13.51
N GLU A 170 20.54 7.04 13.53
CA GLU A 170 21.63 7.98 13.78
C GLU A 170 22.16 8.63 12.50
N ILE A 171 21.55 8.38 11.34
CA ILE A 171 22.03 8.89 10.05
C ILE A 171 22.03 10.42 9.99
N GLN A 172 23.14 11.01 9.55
CA GLN A 172 23.32 12.47 9.53
C GLN A 172 23.99 12.99 8.25
N GLY A 173 23.62 14.22 7.86
CA GLY A 173 24.32 15.03 6.86
C GLY A 173 24.58 14.30 5.53
N THR A 174 25.86 14.09 5.22
CA THR A 174 26.34 13.50 3.96
C THR A 174 25.97 12.02 3.80
N GLU A 175 25.70 11.30 4.89
CA GLU A 175 25.32 9.88 4.85
C GLU A 175 24.00 9.65 4.11
N TYR A 176 23.08 10.62 4.12
CA TYR A 176 21.85 10.56 3.33
C TYR A 176 22.11 10.52 1.82
N GLN A 177 23.21 11.16 1.39
CA GLN A 177 23.61 11.22 -0.01
C GLN A 177 24.45 9.99 -0.40
N GLN A 178 25.20 9.44 0.57
CA GLN A 178 26.05 8.27 0.41
C GLN A 178 25.31 6.99 0.82
N GLY A 179 24.39 6.55 -0.03
CA GLY A 179 23.68 5.28 0.18
C GLY A 179 24.61 4.06 0.21
N THR A 180 24.07 2.89 0.54
CA THR A 180 24.84 1.64 0.71
C THR A 180 25.76 1.24 -0.46
N LEU A 181 25.47 1.70 -1.68
CA LEU A 181 26.27 1.43 -2.89
C LEU A 181 27.05 2.65 -3.39
N PHE A 182 27.15 3.72 -2.60
CA PHE A 182 27.90 4.89 -3.00
C PHE A 182 29.37 4.51 -3.25
N GLY A 183 29.83 4.69 -4.49
CA GLY A 183 31.17 4.28 -4.92
C GLY A 183 31.36 2.77 -5.19
N TYR A 184 30.29 1.96 -5.19
CA TYR A 184 30.38 0.52 -5.44
C TYR A 184 29.36 0.04 -6.49
N GLU A 185 29.78 -0.90 -7.34
CA GLU A 185 28.82 -1.75 -8.05
C GLU A 185 28.17 -2.76 -7.09
N CYS A 186 26.91 -3.15 -7.37
CA CYS A 186 26.19 -4.15 -6.58
C CYS A 186 27.01 -5.44 -6.35
N ARG A 187 27.71 -5.92 -7.39
CA ARG A 187 28.48 -7.16 -7.32
C ARG A 187 29.71 -6.99 -6.43
N GLU A 188 30.44 -5.88 -6.59
CA GLU A 188 31.64 -5.57 -5.81
C GLU A 188 31.30 -5.39 -4.33
N TYR A 189 30.23 -4.66 -4.03
CA TYR A 189 29.72 -4.53 -2.67
C TYR A 189 29.41 -5.89 -2.05
N LEU A 190 28.73 -6.78 -2.79
CA LEU A 190 28.42 -8.13 -2.29
C LEU A 190 29.69 -8.98 -2.09
N LEU A 191 30.67 -8.87 -2.98
CA LEU A 191 31.96 -9.54 -2.83
C LEU A 191 32.69 -9.09 -1.56
N ALA A 192 32.72 -7.78 -1.28
CA ALA A 192 33.29 -7.25 -0.05
C ALA A 192 32.49 -7.71 1.19
N LYS A 193 31.17 -7.51 1.18
CA LYS A 193 30.27 -7.88 2.29
C LYS A 193 30.38 -9.36 2.68
N TRP A 194 30.42 -10.25 1.70
CA TRP A 194 30.45 -11.70 1.91
C TRP A 194 31.87 -12.28 1.90
N GLN A 195 32.91 -11.43 1.98
CA GLN A 195 34.33 -11.81 2.01
C GLN A 195 34.75 -12.73 0.85
N ARG A 196 34.10 -12.57 -0.33
CA ARG A 196 34.29 -13.41 -1.53
C ARG A 196 34.10 -14.91 -1.25
N LYS A 197 33.18 -15.27 -0.36
CA LYS A 197 32.85 -16.67 -0.03
C LYS A 197 31.37 -16.95 -0.29
N CYS A 198 31.05 -18.21 -0.51
CA CYS A 198 29.65 -18.65 -0.49
C CYS A 198 29.04 -18.44 0.90
N ALA A 199 27.90 -17.76 0.97
CA ALA A 199 27.16 -17.49 2.19
C ALA A 199 26.74 -18.78 2.93
N TYR A 200 26.55 -19.86 2.19
CA TYR A 200 26.03 -21.14 2.68
C TYR A 200 27.11 -22.12 3.11
N CYS A 201 28.02 -22.48 2.20
CA CYS A 201 29.06 -23.48 2.47
C CYS A 201 30.43 -22.88 2.80
N GLY A 202 30.64 -21.57 2.61
CA GLY A 202 31.90 -20.90 2.93
C GLY A 202 33.02 -21.12 1.91
N VAL A 203 32.79 -21.87 0.83
CA VAL A 203 33.79 -22.09 -0.23
C VAL A 203 34.25 -20.76 -0.84
N LYS A 204 35.54 -20.69 -1.18
CA LYS A 204 36.19 -19.55 -1.83
C LYS A 204 36.74 -19.97 -3.20
N ASP A 205 37.20 -19.00 -3.98
CA ASP A 205 37.94 -19.23 -5.23
C ASP A 205 37.18 -20.06 -6.27
N VAL A 206 35.86 -19.97 -6.23
CA VAL A 206 34.94 -20.55 -7.22
C VAL A 206 34.07 -19.45 -7.82
N PRO A 207 33.48 -19.66 -9.01
CA PRO A 207 32.47 -18.76 -9.55
C PRO A 207 31.30 -18.59 -8.57
N LEU A 208 31.12 -17.37 -8.06
CA LEU A 208 30.01 -16.99 -7.18
C LEU A 208 28.91 -16.28 -7.96
N GLU A 209 27.69 -16.66 -7.67
CA GLU A 209 26.46 -16.13 -8.22
C GLU A 209 25.78 -15.21 -7.20
N ILE A 210 25.16 -14.14 -7.68
CA ILE A 210 24.31 -13.29 -6.84
C ILE A 210 23.00 -14.02 -6.62
N GLU A 211 22.70 -14.27 -5.35
CA GLU A 211 21.60 -15.11 -4.94
C GLU A 211 20.63 -14.35 -4.03
N HIS A 212 19.34 -14.71 -4.08
CA HIS A 212 18.30 -14.09 -3.27
C HIS A 212 18.02 -14.91 -2.01
N ILE A 213 18.39 -14.39 -0.84
CA ILE A 213 18.16 -15.04 0.46
C ILE A 213 16.70 -15.48 0.58
N GLN A 214 15.76 -14.52 0.48
CA GLN A 214 14.36 -14.82 0.19
C GLN A 214 14.17 -14.92 -1.33
N PRO A 215 13.72 -16.07 -1.88
CA PRO A 215 13.56 -16.22 -3.33
C PRO A 215 12.60 -15.21 -3.94
N LYS A 216 12.90 -14.77 -5.17
CA LYS A 216 12.05 -13.83 -5.91
C LYS A 216 10.66 -14.38 -6.19
N SER A 217 10.52 -15.69 -6.42
CA SER A 217 9.25 -16.38 -6.59
C SER A 217 8.36 -16.29 -5.35
N ARG A 218 8.97 -16.26 -4.15
CA ARG A 218 8.31 -16.09 -2.85
C ARG A 218 8.27 -14.63 -2.37
N GLY A 219 8.42 -13.66 -3.28
CA GLY A 219 8.28 -12.24 -2.98
C GLY A 219 9.53 -11.53 -2.45
N GLY A 220 10.69 -12.19 -2.51
CA GLY A 220 11.99 -11.59 -2.20
C GLY A 220 12.31 -10.35 -3.04
N SER A 221 12.97 -9.37 -2.42
CA SER A 221 13.35 -8.12 -3.08
C SER A 221 14.72 -8.21 -3.74
N HIS A 222 15.00 -7.34 -4.71
CA HIS A 222 16.35 -7.14 -5.25
C HIS A 222 17.18 -6.13 -4.44
N ARG A 223 16.77 -5.81 -3.21
CA ARG A 223 17.58 -4.97 -2.33
C ARG A 223 18.84 -5.73 -1.92
N ILE A 224 19.94 -5.01 -1.76
CA ILE A 224 21.23 -5.54 -1.29
C ILE A 224 21.07 -6.33 0.01
N SER A 225 20.15 -5.91 0.88
CA SER A 225 19.83 -6.61 2.12
C SER A 225 19.23 -8.01 1.94
N ASN A 226 18.68 -8.34 0.78
CA ASN A 226 18.16 -9.67 0.43
C ASN A 226 19.09 -10.42 -0.55
N LEU A 227 20.25 -9.86 -0.88
CA LEU A 227 21.21 -10.46 -1.79
C LEU A 227 22.39 -11.06 -1.02
N SER A 228 22.76 -12.27 -1.43
CA SER A 228 23.93 -12.98 -0.95
C SER A 228 24.82 -13.43 -2.13
N LEU A 229 25.95 -14.04 -1.80
CA LEU A 229 26.76 -14.79 -2.76
C LEU A 229 26.62 -16.29 -2.50
N ALA A 230 26.35 -17.05 -3.54
CA ALA A 230 26.30 -18.51 -3.46
C ALA A 230 27.16 -19.14 -4.57
N CYS A 231 27.79 -20.27 -4.28
CA CYS A 231 28.36 -21.09 -5.35
C CYS A 231 27.22 -21.72 -6.17
N HIS A 232 27.52 -22.13 -7.40
CA HIS A 232 26.54 -22.72 -8.32
C HIS A 232 25.76 -23.87 -7.67
N GLN A 233 26.46 -24.79 -7.00
CA GLN A 233 25.85 -25.95 -6.35
C GLN A 233 24.86 -25.56 -5.26
N CYS A 234 25.23 -24.65 -4.34
CA CYS A 234 24.32 -24.22 -3.28
C CYS A 234 23.14 -23.42 -3.82
N ASN A 235 23.36 -22.57 -4.84
CA ASN A 235 22.28 -21.81 -5.47
C ASN A 235 21.25 -22.75 -6.12
N GLN A 236 21.71 -23.77 -6.83
CA GLN A 236 20.84 -24.78 -7.44
C GLN A 236 20.11 -25.62 -6.40
N GLN A 237 20.80 -26.07 -5.34
CA GLN A 237 20.19 -26.86 -4.27
C GLN A 237 19.11 -26.09 -3.52
N LYS A 238 19.35 -24.81 -3.23
CA LYS A 238 18.34 -23.95 -2.59
C LYS A 238 17.17 -23.68 -3.52
N GLY A 239 17.45 -23.36 -4.79
CA GLY A 239 16.42 -23.05 -5.78
C GLY A 239 15.46 -21.97 -5.28
N ASP A 240 14.18 -22.32 -5.14
CA ASP A 240 13.12 -21.45 -4.63
C ASP A 240 12.62 -21.79 -3.22
N GLN A 241 13.38 -22.59 -2.47
CA GLN A 241 13.08 -22.96 -1.08
C GLN A 241 13.21 -21.75 -0.15
N ASP A 242 12.48 -21.79 0.96
CA ASP A 242 12.71 -20.84 2.05
C ASP A 242 14.11 -21.06 2.64
N ILE A 243 14.78 -19.99 3.05
CA ILE A 243 16.11 -20.09 3.64
C ILE A 243 16.10 -20.91 4.94
N LYS A 244 14.99 -20.85 5.69
CA LYS A 244 14.82 -21.61 6.93
C LYS A 244 14.72 -23.12 6.65
N ASP A 245 14.06 -23.49 5.56
CA ASP A 245 13.94 -24.88 5.13
C ASP A 245 15.29 -25.40 4.63
N PHE A 246 15.96 -24.62 3.76
CA PHE A 246 17.25 -24.99 3.18
C PHE A 246 18.36 -25.15 4.24
N LEU A 247 18.35 -24.31 5.28
CA LEU A 247 19.34 -24.34 6.37
C LEU A 247 18.81 -24.95 7.67
N LYS A 248 17.75 -25.76 7.61
CA LYS A 248 17.14 -26.40 8.79
C LYS A 248 18.17 -27.10 9.70
N ASN A 249 19.17 -27.74 9.08
CA ASN A 249 20.24 -28.48 9.77
C ASN A 249 21.49 -27.62 10.07
N LYS A 250 21.46 -26.31 9.76
CA LYS A 250 22.59 -25.37 9.92
C LYS A 250 22.13 -24.05 10.56
N PRO A 251 21.63 -24.07 11.81
CA PRO A 251 21.05 -22.90 12.46
C PRO A 251 22.05 -21.74 12.66
N GLN A 252 23.32 -22.05 12.89
CA GLN A 252 24.37 -21.02 13.01
C GLN A 252 24.55 -20.21 11.73
N VAL A 253 24.55 -20.89 10.57
CA VAL A 253 24.67 -20.25 9.25
C VAL A 253 23.42 -19.42 8.97
N LEU A 254 22.24 -19.96 9.27
CA LEU A 254 20.97 -19.26 9.11
C LEU A 254 20.95 -17.95 9.91
N ASN A 255 21.31 -17.99 11.19
CA ASN A 255 21.34 -16.80 12.04
C ASN A 255 22.33 -15.74 11.54
N ARG A 256 23.51 -16.16 11.07
CA ARG A 256 24.51 -15.27 10.47
C ARG A 256 24.01 -14.57 9.21
N ILE A 257 23.25 -15.26 8.38
CA ILE A 257 22.69 -14.69 7.14
C ILE A 257 21.54 -13.74 7.46
N LEU A 258 20.64 -14.14 8.38
CA LEU A 258 19.49 -13.34 8.76
C LEU A 258 19.89 -12.07 9.51
N SER A 259 20.96 -12.09 10.32
CA SER A 259 21.45 -10.87 10.99
C SER A 259 21.95 -9.81 10.00
N GLN A 260 22.42 -10.23 8.83
CA GLN A 260 22.86 -9.33 7.74
C GLN A 260 21.72 -8.93 6.79
N ALA A 261 20.55 -9.57 6.92
CA ALA A 261 19.38 -9.33 6.08
C ALA A 261 18.42 -8.35 6.75
N LYS A 262 18.31 -7.14 6.20
CA LYS A 262 17.33 -6.14 6.65
C LYS A 262 15.94 -6.42 6.09
N THR A 263 14.92 -6.29 6.94
CA THR A 263 13.50 -6.37 6.56
C THR A 263 13.15 -5.34 5.49
N PRO A 264 12.41 -5.72 4.43
CA PRO A 264 12.06 -4.79 3.36
C PRO A 264 10.95 -3.83 3.79
N LEU A 265 11.20 -2.52 3.67
CA LEU A 265 10.24 -1.44 3.96
C LEU A 265 9.23 -1.22 2.81
N LYS A 266 8.56 -2.29 2.37
CA LYS A 266 7.61 -2.26 1.23
C LYS A 266 6.39 -1.39 1.52
N ASP A 267 5.90 -1.45 2.76
CA ASP A 267 4.69 -0.74 3.17
C ASP A 267 4.92 0.78 3.23
N ALA A 268 6.00 1.20 3.88
CA ALA A 268 6.44 2.60 3.88
C ALA A 268 6.66 3.16 2.47
N ALA A 269 7.33 2.40 1.60
CA ALA A 269 7.54 2.80 0.21
C ALA A 269 6.22 2.97 -0.55
N ALA A 270 5.24 2.10 -0.28
CA ALA A 270 3.94 2.16 -0.94
C ALA A 270 3.14 3.40 -0.50
N VAL A 271 3.15 3.74 0.80
CA VAL A 271 2.51 4.96 1.32
C VAL A 271 3.18 6.22 0.75
N ASN A 272 4.52 6.29 0.81
CA ASN A 272 5.28 7.41 0.25
C ASN A 272 4.97 7.63 -1.25
N SER A 273 4.88 6.53 -2.03
CA SER A 273 4.62 6.59 -3.47
C SER A 273 3.22 7.10 -3.81
N THR A 274 2.22 6.84 -2.96
CA THR A 274 0.83 7.27 -3.19
C THR A 274 0.50 8.62 -2.56
N ARG A 275 1.34 9.14 -1.66
CA ARG A 275 1.12 10.36 -0.86
C ARG A 275 0.57 11.53 -1.68
N TRP A 276 1.33 12.00 -2.66
CA TRP A 276 0.94 13.13 -3.51
C TRP A 276 -0.13 12.77 -4.54
N GLY A 277 -0.13 11.53 -5.02
CA GLY A 277 -1.17 11.05 -5.93
C GLY A 277 -2.56 11.11 -5.29
N LEU A 278 -2.68 10.70 -4.02
CA LEU A 278 -3.93 10.80 -3.27
C LEU A 278 -4.29 12.27 -2.99
N PHE A 279 -3.34 13.07 -2.51
CA PHE A 279 -3.56 14.49 -2.24
C PHE A 279 -4.11 15.24 -3.46
N ASN A 280 -3.49 15.05 -4.63
CA ASN A 280 -3.93 15.70 -5.86
C ASN A 280 -5.35 15.27 -6.27
N VAL A 281 -5.69 13.99 -6.08
CA VAL A 281 -7.04 13.49 -6.34
C VAL A 281 -8.05 14.08 -5.36
N LEU A 282 -7.74 14.18 -4.06
CA LEU A 282 -8.63 14.81 -3.08
C LEU A 282 -8.80 16.31 -3.34
N LYS A 283 -7.74 17.01 -3.75
CA LYS A 283 -7.81 18.42 -4.14
C LYS A 283 -8.78 18.66 -5.31
N SER A 284 -8.90 17.69 -6.23
CA SER A 284 -9.82 17.80 -7.39
C SER A 284 -11.31 17.81 -7.03
N PHE A 285 -11.68 17.50 -5.79
CA PHE A 285 -13.08 17.54 -5.32
C PHE A 285 -13.59 18.95 -5.01
N GLY A 286 -12.72 19.97 -5.01
CA GLY A 286 -13.12 21.35 -4.77
C GLY A 286 -13.51 21.68 -3.32
N LEU A 287 -13.30 20.77 -2.38
CA LEU A 287 -13.49 21.03 -0.95
C LEU A 287 -12.20 21.57 -0.32
N PRO A 288 -12.30 22.40 0.75
CA PRO A 288 -11.16 22.72 1.60
C PRO A 288 -10.43 21.46 2.04
N LEU A 289 -9.13 21.38 1.75
CA LEU A 289 -8.27 20.24 2.06
C LEU A 289 -7.20 20.67 3.06
N THR A 290 -7.29 20.14 4.29
CA THR A 290 -6.26 20.31 5.31
C THR A 290 -5.35 19.09 5.37
N THR A 291 -4.09 19.30 5.73
CA THR A 291 -3.11 18.21 5.80
C THR A 291 -2.45 18.17 7.17
N GLY A 292 -2.38 16.98 7.77
CA GLY A 292 -1.59 16.73 8.99
C GLY A 292 -0.27 16.04 8.68
N THR A 293 0.74 16.25 9.52
CA THR A 293 1.91 15.38 9.58
C THR A 293 1.60 14.19 10.48
N GLY A 294 2.05 13.00 10.10
CA GLY A 294 1.90 11.76 10.89
C GLY A 294 2.88 11.65 12.05
N GLY A 295 3.21 12.79 12.67
CA GLY A 295 4.22 12.95 13.72
C GLY A 295 3.97 14.25 14.45
#